data_AF-A0AAN8FID8-F1
#
_entry.id   AF-A0AAN8FID8-F1
#
_cell.length_a   1.000
_cell.length_b   1.000
_cell.length_c   1.000
_cell.angle_alpha   90.00
_cell.angle_beta   90.00
_cell.angle_gamma   90.00
#
_symmetry.space_group_name_H-M   'P 1'
#
loop_
_entity.id
_entity.type
_entity.pdbx_description
1 polymer ?
#
loop_
_entity_poly.entity_id
_entity_poly.type
_entity_poly.pdbx_seq_one_letter_code
_entity_poly.pdbx_strand_id
1 'polypeptide(L)'
;MKKINAKVKRTLWHDRKCLIKCKGGKVDLKYLQQFDKFCDEIDGDLIIEGLQDIPTEIEKLAQIEKIHGRLIVRNNTALQDLSYLPYLKTIYNPDTR
;
A
#
# COMPACT_ATOMS: atom_id res chain seq x y z
N MET A 1 37.05 27.52 13.74
CA MET A 1 36.45 26.46 12.90
C MET A 1 35.24 25.88 13.63
N LYS A 2 34.01 26.33 13.29
CA LYS A 2 32.78 25.82 13.92
C LYS A 2 32.27 24.62 13.12
N LYS A 3 32.32 23.44 13.73
CA LYS A 3 31.72 22.21 13.21
C LYS A 3 30.19 22.35 13.28
N ILE A 4 29.52 22.34 12.14
CA ILE A 4 28.05 22.29 12.08
C ILE A 4 27.65 20.81 11.97
N ASN A 5 27.49 20.14 13.11
CA ASN A 5 26.73 18.90 13.17
C ASN A 5 25.24 19.27 13.23
N ALA A 6 24.70 19.71 12.10
CA ALA A 6 23.26 19.85 11.96
C ALA A 6 22.69 18.43 11.82
N LYS A 7 22.28 17.83 12.96
CA LYS A 7 21.25 16.79 12.93
C LYS A 7 20.05 17.43 12.27
N VAL A 8 19.88 17.18 10.97
CA VAL A 8 18.66 17.54 10.25
C VAL A 8 17.56 16.66 10.83
N LYS A 9 17.02 17.04 11.99
CA LYS A 9 15.69 16.65 12.39
C LYS A 9 14.76 17.35 11.39
N ARG A 10 14.61 16.75 10.22
CA ARG A 10 13.38 16.96 9.46
C ARG A 10 12.31 16.33 10.31
N THR A 11 11.71 17.12 11.18
CA THR A 11 10.32 16.92 11.52
C THR A 11 9.60 17.06 10.18
N LEU A 12 9.51 15.96 9.42
CA LEU A 12 8.48 15.84 8.41
C LEU A 12 7.21 15.93 9.23
N TRP A 13 6.64 17.13 9.26
CA TRP A 13 5.29 17.30 9.74
C TRP A 13 4.52 16.33 8.85
N HIS A 14 3.99 15.28 9.47
CA HIS A 14 3.10 14.33 8.80
C HIS A 14 1.84 15.13 8.49
N ASP A 15 1.95 16.02 7.52
CA ASP A 15 0.83 16.72 6.97
C ASP A 15 0.10 15.65 6.17
N ARG A 16 -0.86 14.98 6.83
CA ARG A 16 -1.78 14.01 6.24
C ARG A 16 -2.59 14.62 5.08
N LYS A 17 -2.35 15.89 4.75
CA LYS A 17 -2.83 16.60 3.55
C LYS A 17 -2.43 15.95 2.22
N CYS A 18 -1.38 15.14 2.16
CA CYS A 18 -0.98 14.47 0.91
C CYS A 18 -1.38 13.00 0.83
N LEU A 19 -1.84 12.40 1.94
CA LEU A 19 -2.22 10.99 1.98
C LEU A 19 -3.64 10.85 1.45
N ILE A 20 -3.78 10.08 0.38
CA ILE A 20 -5.06 9.92 -0.30
C ILE A 20 -5.60 8.50 -0.12
N LYS A 21 -6.92 8.42 0.04
CA LYS A 21 -7.65 7.17 -0.04
C LYS A 21 -7.82 6.77 -1.50
N CYS A 22 -7.35 5.58 -1.88
CA CYS A 22 -7.59 5.04 -3.22
C CYS A 22 -8.69 4.00 -3.21
N LYS A 23 -9.29 3.76 -4.36
CA LYS A 23 -10.25 2.67 -4.51
C LYS A 23 -9.56 1.31 -4.46
N GLY A 24 -10.21 0.38 -3.79
CA GLY A 24 -9.89 -1.04 -3.86
C GLY A 24 -10.05 -1.60 -5.28
N GLY A 25 -9.48 -2.77 -5.51
CA GLY A 25 -9.49 -3.41 -6.81
C GLY A 25 -8.60 -4.65 -6.86
N LYS A 26 -8.60 -5.28 -8.03
CA LYS A 26 -7.68 -6.37 -8.34
C LYS A 26 -6.29 -5.80 -8.62
N VAL A 27 -5.29 -6.35 -7.95
CA VAL A 27 -3.87 -6.05 -8.21
C VAL A 27 -3.48 -6.70 -9.51
N ASP A 28 -3.59 -5.93 -10.59
CA ASP A 28 -3.08 -6.24 -11.92
C ASP A 28 -2.22 -5.07 -12.45
N LEU A 29 -1.64 -5.24 -13.63
CA LEU A 29 -0.79 -4.20 -14.24
C LEU A 29 -1.52 -2.87 -14.39
N LYS A 30 -2.81 -2.88 -14.75
CA LYS A 30 -3.59 -1.66 -14.96
C LYS A 30 -3.82 -0.94 -13.63
N TYR A 31 -4.14 -1.69 -12.58
CA TYR A 31 -4.32 -1.17 -11.23
C TYR A 31 -3.03 -0.51 -10.74
N LEU A 32 -1.89 -1.19 -10.88
CA LEU A 32 -0.59 -0.70 -10.41
C LEU A 32 -0.08 0.53 -11.18
N GLN A 33 -0.31 0.58 -12.50
CA GLN A 33 0.03 1.74 -13.33
C GLN A 33 -0.74 3.00 -12.93
N GLN A 34 -1.99 2.84 -12.47
CA GLN A 34 -2.85 3.93 -12.03
C GLN A 34 -2.75 4.19 -10.52
N PHE A 35 -1.97 3.37 -9.80
CA PHE A 35 -1.88 3.46 -8.36
C PHE A 35 -1.12 4.71 -7.94
N ASP A 36 -1.78 5.53 -7.11
CA ASP A 36 -1.24 6.82 -6.70
C ASP A 36 0.00 6.65 -5.80
N LYS A 37 0.95 7.57 -5.93
CA LYS A 37 2.23 7.55 -5.21
C LYS A 37 2.09 7.87 -3.71
N PHE A 38 0.95 8.41 -3.28
CA PHE A 38 0.68 8.80 -1.90
C PHE A 38 -0.54 8.08 -1.32
N CYS A 39 -0.82 6.90 -1.85
CA CYS A 39 -1.92 6.04 -1.44
C CYS A 39 -1.54 5.16 -0.24
N ASP A 40 -1.93 5.55 0.95
CA ASP A 40 -1.70 4.79 2.19
C ASP A 40 -2.95 4.08 2.72
N GLU A 41 -4.13 4.44 2.21
CA GLU A 41 -5.41 3.87 2.61
C GLU A 41 -6.20 3.37 1.40
N ILE A 42 -6.69 2.13 1.46
CA ILE A 42 -7.59 1.55 0.46
C ILE A 42 -9.03 1.66 0.94
N ASP A 43 -9.90 2.24 0.12
CA ASP A 43 -11.35 2.28 0.27
C ASP A 43 -11.99 1.18 -0.61
N GLY A 44 -12.39 0.08 0.02
CA GLY A 44 -12.84 -1.16 -0.63
C GLY A 44 -11.86 -2.33 -0.43
N ASP A 45 -12.09 -3.41 -1.19
CA ASP A 45 -11.28 -4.62 -1.11
C ASP A 45 -9.99 -4.51 -1.92
N LEU A 46 -8.88 -5.02 -1.38
CA LEU A 46 -7.64 -5.25 -2.14
C LEU A 46 -7.55 -6.73 -2.52
N ILE A 47 -7.54 -7.04 -3.81
CA ILE A 47 -7.67 -8.41 -4.32
C ILE A 47 -6.37 -8.80 -5.04
N ILE A 48 -5.58 -9.67 -4.43
CA ILE A 48 -4.37 -10.25 -5.02
C ILE A 48 -4.71 -11.67 -5.46
N GLU A 49 -5.02 -11.84 -6.76
CA GLU A 49 -5.49 -13.11 -7.30
C GLU A 49 -4.93 -13.45 -8.67
N GLY A 50 -4.55 -14.72 -8.84
CA GLY A 50 -4.18 -15.25 -10.15
C GLY A 50 -2.80 -14.81 -10.63
N LEU A 51 -1.92 -14.37 -9.73
CA LEU A 51 -0.57 -13.94 -10.10
C LEU A 51 0.29 -15.15 -10.48
N GLN A 52 0.45 -15.36 -11.78
CA GLN A 52 1.37 -16.35 -12.36
C GLN A 52 2.81 -15.85 -12.45
N ASP A 53 2.98 -14.53 -12.55
CA ASP A 53 4.22 -13.78 -12.44
C ASP A 53 4.02 -12.59 -11.51
N ILE A 54 5.10 -12.04 -10.96
CA ILE A 54 5.04 -10.81 -10.15
C ILE A 54 4.83 -9.61 -11.09
N PRO A 55 3.71 -8.87 -10.99
CA PRO A 55 3.49 -7.69 -11.81
C PRO A 55 4.57 -6.63 -11.59
N THR A 56 4.95 -5.96 -12.67
CA THR A 56 5.76 -4.74 -12.57
C THR A 56 5.06 -3.72 -11.68
N GLU A 57 5.81 -3.01 -10.85
CA GLU A 57 5.32 -1.99 -9.93
C GLU A 57 4.54 -2.51 -8.70
N ILE A 58 4.56 -3.82 -8.41
CA ILE A 58 3.91 -4.38 -7.21
C ILE A 58 4.45 -3.75 -5.92
N GLU A 59 5.68 -3.24 -5.94
CA GLU A 59 6.30 -2.52 -4.83
C GLU A 59 5.57 -1.22 -4.47
N LYS A 60 4.73 -0.68 -5.36
CA LYS A 60 3.83 0.45 -5.04
C LYS A 60 2.80 0.12 -3.96
N LEU A 61 2.53 -1.17 -3.70
CA LEU A 61 1.67 -1.57 -2.59
C LEU A 61 2.33 -1.33 -1.22
N ALA A 62 3.66 -1.11 -1.20
CA ALA A 62 4.38 -1.05 0.06
C ALA A 62 3.96 0.12 0.97
N GLN A 63 3.37 1.18 0.41
CA GLN A 63 2.85 2.36 1.13
C GLN A 63 1.52 2.10 1.85
N ILE A 64 0.79 1.02 1.53
CA ILE A 64 -0.53 0.77 2.10
C ILE A 64 -0.40 0.47 3.59
N GLU A 65 -1.04 1.29 4.43
CA GLU A 65 -1.14 1.10 5.86
C GLU A 65 -2.51 0.57 6.32
N LYS A 66 -3.58 0.90 5.59
CA LYS A 66 -4.95 0.52 5.97
C LYS A 66 -5.79 0.06 4.79
N ILE A 67 -6.64 -0.94 5.05
CA ILE A 67 -7.68 -1.39 4.12
C ILE A 67 -9.04 -1.25 4.80
N HIS A 68 -9.89 -0.43 4.19
CA HIS A 68 -11.29 -0.23 4.53
C HIS A 68 -12.15 -1.17 3.68
N GLY A 69 -12.02 -2.47 3.96
CA GLY A 69 -12.61 -3.59 3.22
C GLY A 69 -11.91 -4.89 3.61
N ARG A 70 -11.73 -5.79 2.65
CA ARG A 70 -11.06 -7.08 2.80
C ARG A 70 -9.74 -7.12 2.04
N LEU A 71 -8.76 -7.81 2.59
CA LEU A 71 -7.60 -8.29 1.83
C LEU A 71 -7.91 -9.71 1.36
N ILE A 72 -8.02 -9.91 0.05
CA ILE A 72 -8.31 -11.22 -0.55
C ILE A 72 -7.06 -11.68 -1.29
N VAL A 73 -6.44 -12.78 -0.83
CA VAL A 73 -5.25 -13.38 -1.45
C VAL A 73 -5.57 -14.82 -1.81
N ARG A 74 -5.60 -15.16 -3.10
CA ARG A 74 -5.94 -16.51 -3.57
C ARG A 74 -5.34 -16.82 -4.92
N ASN A 75 -5.05 -18.10 -5.19
CA ASN A 75 -4.63 -18.60 -6.50
C ASN A 75 -3.39 -17.88 -7.09
N ASN A 76 -2.39 -17.53 -6.27
CA ASN A 76 -1.16 -16.89 -6.74
C ASN A 76 -0.01 -17.90 -6.69
N THR A 77 0.58 -18.23 -7.84
CA THR A 77 1.73 -19.16 -7.91
C THR A 77 3.07 -18.44 -7.82
N ALA A 78 3.14 -17.18 -8.26
CA ALA A 78 4.35 -16.36 -8.15
C ALA A 78 4.49 -15.65 -6.80
N LEU A 79 3.39 -15.38 -6.10
CA LEU A 79 3.41 -14.66 -4.83
C LEU A 79 3.78 -15.63 -3.69
N GLN A 80 5.03 -15.56 -3.24
CA GLN A 80 5.55 -16.44 -2.19
C GLN A 80 5.13 -16.00 -0.78
N ASP A 81 4.97 -14.69 -0.57
CA ASP A 81 4.60 -14.09 0.71
C ASP A 81 3.90 -12.74 0.52
N LEU A 82 3.61 -12.05 1.63
CA LEU A 82 3.01 -10.71 1.64
C LEU A 82 4.03 -9.60 1.92
N SER A 83 5.32 -9.82 1.61
CA SER A 83 6.39 -8.82 1.84
C SER A 83 6.18 -7.51 1.07
N TYR A 84 5.32 -7.51 0.05
CA TYR A 84 4.89 -6.33 -0.71
C TYR A 84 3.92 -5.40 0.07
N LEU A 85 3.45 -5.81 1.25
CA LEU A 85 2.60 -5.02 2.15
C LEU A 85 3.27 -4.82 3.54
N PRO A 86 4.53 -4.35 3.61
CA PRO A 86 5.32 -4.33 4.83
C PRO A 86 4.79 -3.33 5.89
N TYR A 87 4.00 -2.34 5.48
CA TYR A 87 3.44 -1.32 6.38
C TYR A 87 1.94 -1.50 6.66
N LEU A 88 1.31 -2.58 6.19
CA LEU A 88 -0.11 -2.84 6.44
C LEU A 88 -0.33 -3.09 7.95
N LYS A 89 -1.10 -2.20 8.59
CA LYS A 89 -1.35 -2.21 10.04
C LYS A 89 -2.79 -2.58 10.39
N THR A 90 -3.75 -2.22 9.54
CA THR A 90 -5.17 -2.37 9.87
C THR A 90 -5.99 -2.81 8.67
N ILE A 91 -6.85 -3.81 8.88
CA ILE A 91 -7.90 -4.21 7.96
C ILE A 91 -9.21 -4.13 8.74
N TYR A 92 -10.18 -3.37 8.23
CA TYR A 92 -11.51 -3.27 8.82
C TYR A 92 -12.56 -3.32 7.72
N ASN A 93 -13.61 -4.12 7.91
CA ASN A 93 -14.73 -4.20 6.99
C ASN A 93 -15.99 -3.64 7.70
N PRO A 94 -16.59 -2.54 7.23
CA PRO A 94 -17.79 -1.99 7.84
C PRO A 94 -19.04 -2.87 7.66
N ASP A 95 -19.04 -3.78 6.67
CA ASP A 95 -20.23 -4.56 6.27
C ASP A 95 -20.38 -5.89 7.02
N THR A 96 -19.47 -6.24 7.92
CA THR A 96 -19.55 -7.47 8.73
C THR A 96 -20.30 -7.27 10.05
N ARG A 97 -21.35 -6.43 10.07
CA ARG A 97 -22.23 -6.24 11.23
C ARG A 97 -23.50 -7.08 11.14
#